data_AF-A0A1Q3FMF7-F1
#
_entry.id   AF-A0A1Q3FMF7-F1
#
_cell.length_a   1.000
_cell.length_b   1.000
_cell.length_c   1.000
_cell.angle_alpha   90.00
_cell.angle_beta   90.00
_cell.angle_gamma   90.00
#
_symmetry.space_group_name_H-M   'P 1'
#
loop_
_entity.id
_entity.type
_entity.pdbx_description
1 polymer ?
#
loop_
_entity_poly.entity_id
_entity_poly.type
_entity_poly.pdbx_seq_one_letter_code
_entity_poly.pdbx_strand_id
1 'polypeptide(L)'
;PWLNNAPSSLQQGPKEFTDCVGHMRLLAWLLMGSLTHTALVGRRGGHIGQHGAAVHYHQHPSVSQPVPQESSCHIADHIQVIFAGFAEQSKTSVLHMSSLFHAFTLCQLWTVYLEQIACSSTPSSEAYNITMGILFEFWSKVTPCILQLVSHSKLSESVNLHFLSLLEALKETRSTILAKLLPLWTPVLSSNTQLSGTLHVRLQNCRDAVPSEASEALLKWLQHLQFKMGQIELQSSTATQFYSL
;
A
#
# COMPACT_ATOMS: atom_id res chain seq x y z
N PRO A 1 13.70 10.21 14.76
CA PRO A 1 12.35 10.01 14.18
C PRO A 1 11.89 8.57 14.41
N TRP A 2 10.61 8.33 14.70
CA TRP A 2 10.10 6.98 15.02
C TRP A 2 10.31 5.96 13.90
N LEU A 3 10.35 6.40 12.64
CA LEU A 3 10.61 5.54 11.47
C LEU A 3 11.99 4.86 11.49
N ASN A 4 12.95 5.41 12.24
CA ASN A 4 14.30 4.85 12.39
C ASN A 4 14.42 3.91 13.61
N ASN A 5 13.36 3.82 14.42
CA ASN A 5 13.30 2.98 15.61
C ASN A 5 12.27 1.89 15.33
N ALA A 6 12.68 0.82 14.64
CA ALA A 6 11.78 -0.29 14.32
C ALA A 6 11.21 -0.93 15.61
N PRO A 7 9.94 -1.36 15.59
CA PRO A 7 9.35 -2.07 16.70
C PRO A 7 10.14 -3.36 17.00
N SER A 8 10.30 -3.67 18.29
CA SER A 8 11.10 -4.82 18.70
C SER A 8 10.24 -6.07 18.74
N SER A 9 10.71 -7.15 18.12
CA SER A 9 10.05 -8.46 18.21
C SER A 9 9.89 -8.98 19.64
N LEU A 10 10.68 -8.45 20.59
CA LEU A 10 10.65 -8.81 22.01
C LEU A 10 9.60 -8.02 22.83
N GLN A 11 9.02 -6.95 22.29
CA GLN A 11 8.13 -6.04 23.03
C GLN A 11 6.73 -5.90 22.41
N GLN A 12 6.31 -6.90 21.65
CA GLN A 12 4.99 -6.93 21.00
C GLN A 12 3.86 -6.95 22.03
N GLY A 13 3.17 -5.82 22.17
CA GLY A 13 2.06 -5.66 23.09
C GLY A 13 1.03 -4.63 22.61
N PRO A 14 -0.10 -4.46 23.33
CA PRO A 14 -1.21 -3.60 22.91
C PRO A 14 -0.79 -2.15 22.60
N LYS A 15 0.17 -1.61 23.37
CA LYS A 15 0.71 -0.27 23.15
C LYS A 15 1.46 -0.17 21.82
N GLU A 16 2.42 -1.07 21.58
CA GLU A 16 3.21 -1.08 20.35
C GLU A 16 2.34 -1.30 19.11
N PHE A 17 1.31 -2.15 19.22
CA PHE A 17 0.30 -2.31 18.18
C PHE A 17 -0.42 -0.98 17.87
N THR A 18 -0.90 -0.28 18.91
CA THR A 18 -1.57 1.02 18.77
C THR A 18 -0.66 2.06 18.11
N ASP A 19 0.59 2.14 18.56
CA ASP A 19 1.60 3.05 18.02
C ASP A 19 1.87 2.75 16.54
N CYS A 20 2.00 1.45 16.18
CA CYS A 20 2.14 1.03 14.80
C CYS A 20 0.94 1.42 13.92
N VAL A 21 -0.29 1.31 14.41
CA VAL A 21 -1.48 1.78 13.66
C VAL A 21 -1.39 3.29 13.41
N GLY A 22 -1.01 4.08 14.41
CA GLY A 22 -0.82 5.53 14.27
C GLY A 22 0.27 5.89 13.24
N HIS A 23 1.40 5.22 13.32
CA HIS A 23 2.51 5.34 12.38
C HIS A 23 2.10 5.03 10.94
N MET A 24 1.36 3.94 10.72
CA MET A 24 0.86 3.56 9.40
C MET A 24 -0.08 4.60 8.81
N ARG A 25 -0.99 5.15 9.61
CA ARG A 25 -1.93 6.20 9.19
C ARG A 25 -1.18 7.42 8.69
N LEU A 26 -0.20 7.89 9.47
CA LEU A 26 0.63 9.05 9.11
C LEU A 26 1.41 8.82 7.81
N LEU A 27 2.07 7.65 7.69
CA LEU A 27 2.80 7.30 6.46
C LEU A 27 1.88 7.19 5.26
N ALA A 28 0.71 6.57 5.41
CA ALA A 28 -0.25 6.43 4.32
C ALA A 28 -0.65 7.82 3.78
N TRP A 29 -1.00 8.77 4.65
CA TRP A 29 -1.33 10.13 4.23
C TRP A 29 -0.15 10.88 3.59
N LEU A 30 1.06 10.70 4.12
CA LEU A 30 2.27 11.29 3.56
C LEU A 30 2.56 10.78 2.15
N LEU A 31 2.54 9.46 1.95
CA LEU A 31 2.76 8.82 0.65
C LEU A 31 1.65 9.17 -0.34
N MET A 32 0.40 9.19 0.12
CA MET A 32 -0.76 9.64 -0.65
C MET A 32 -0.56 11.06 -1.20
N GLY A 33 -0.15 12.00 -0.35
CA GLY A 33 0.17 13.37 -0.79
C GLY A 33 1.32 13.41 -1.79
N SER A 34 2.41 12.68 -1.53
CA SER A 34 3.58 12.63 -2.42
C SER A 34 3.26 12.07 -3.81
N LEU A 35 2.55 10.94 -3.86
CA LEU A 35 2.12 10.31 -5.10
C LEU A 35 1.17 11.20 -5.89
N THR A 36 0.24 11.88 -5.21
CA THR A 36 -0.68 12.84 -5.83
C THR A 36 0.09 14.01 -6.45
N HIS A 37 1.03 14.58 -5.71
CA HIS A 37 1.90 15.64 -6.22
C HIS A 37 2.68 15.17 -7.46
N THR A 38 3.31 14.00 -7.39
CA THR A 38 4.08 13.42 -8.50
C THR A 38 3.19 13.20 -9.73
N ALA A 39 1.99 12.64 -9.56
CA ALA A 39 1.04 12.42 -10.65
C ALA A 39 0.55 13.74 -11.31
N LEU A 40 0.33 14.78 -10.51
CA LEU A 40 -0.11 16.09 -11.01
C LEU A 40 1.01 16.88 -11.72
N VAL A 41 2.23 16.84 -11.19
CA VAL A 41 3.39 17.50 -11.81
C VAL A 41 3.79 16.80 -13.11
N GLY A 42 3.79 15.46 -13.14
CA GLY A 42 4.06 14.69 -14.36
C GLY A 42 3.13 15.03 -15.53
N ARG A 43 1.86 15.38 -15.26
CA ARG A 43 0.89 15.81 -16.28
C ARG A 43 1.20 17.17 -16.90
N ARG A 44 1.77 18.11 -16.15
CA ARG A 44 2.04 19.48 -16.64
C ARG A 44 3.22 19.54 -17.61
N GLY A 45 4.14 18.59 -17.54
CA GLY A 45 5.28 18.50 -18.47
C GLY A 45 4.93 18.00 -19.88
N GLY A 46 3.72 17.46 -20.08
CA GLY A 46 3.31 16.82 -21.35
C GLY A 46 2.33 17.62 -22.22
N HIS A 47 2.00 18.86 -21.88
CA HIS A 47 1.17 19.75 -22.71
C HIS A 47 1.95 21.01 -23.07
N ILE A 48 2.85 20.90 -24.05
CA ILE A 48 3.34 22.07 -24.76
C ILE A 48 2.22 22.51 -25.71
N GLY A 49 1.56 23.60 -25.33
CA GLY A 49 0.56 24.28 -26.16
C GLY A 49 1.18 24.78 -27.46
N GLN A 50 0.37 24.73 -28.52
CA GLN A 50 0.71 25.07 -29.90
C GLN A 50 0.95 26.58 -30.14
N HIS A 51 1.16 27.40 -29.11
CA HIS A 51 1.35 28.85 -29.26
C HIS A 51 2.40 29.41 -28.29
N GLY A 52 3.53 29.84 -28.87
CA GLY A 52 4.27 31.05 -28.49
C GLY A 52 5.05 31.04 -27.18
N ALA A 53 6.39 31.06 -27.31
CA ALA A 53 7.38 31.41 -26.30
C ALA A 53 7.53 30.45 -25.10
N ALA A 54 8.13 29.28 -25.35
CA ALA A 54 8.65 28.42 -24.30
C ALA A 54 9.93 29.03 -23.68
N VAL A 55 9.80 29.59 -22.48
CA VAL A 55 10.96 29.85 -21.62
C VAL A 55 11.46 28.49 -21.13
N HIS A 56 12.65 28.07 -21.59
CA HIS A 56 13.30 26.83 -21.17
C HIS A 56 13.66 26.87 -19.68
N TYR A 57 12.71 26.60 -18.79
CA TYR A 57 13.04 26.03 -17.48
C TYR A 57 13.21 24.52 -17.68
N HIS A 58 14.43 24.04 -17.51
CA HIS A 58 14.74 22.61 -17.36
C HIS A 58 14.10 22.06 -16.07
N GLN A 59 12.76 21.95 -16.03
CA GLN A 59 12.09 21.20 -14.98
C GLN A 59 12.15 19.73 -15.35
N HIS A 60 13.23 19.06 -14.92
CA HIS A 60 13.20 17.62 -14.81
C HIS A 60 12.03 17.24 -13.89
N PRO A 61 11.15 16.31 -14.29
CA PRO A 61 10.10 15.82 -13.42
C PRO A 61 10.75 15.17 -12.20
N SER A 62 10.78 15.91 -11.08
CA SER A 62 11.34 15.44 -9.81
C SER A 62 10.25 14.71 -9.04
N VAL A 63 10.49 13.43 -8.73
CA VAL A 63 9.62 12.64 -7.85
C VAL A 63 9.81 13.17 -6.43
N SER A 64 8.71 13.49 -5.75
CA SER A 64 8.77 13.89 -4.34
C SER A 64 9.11 12.67 -3.49
N GLN A 65 10.20 12.74 -2.72
CA GLN A 65 10.66 11.63 -1.88
C GLN A 65 10.68 12.00 -0.38
N PRO A 66 9.52 12.23 0.26
CA PRO A 66 9.48 12.62 1.67
C PRO A 66 9.85 11.46 2.63
N VAL A 67 9.77 10.21 2.16
CA VAL A 67 10.14 9.01 2.92
C VAL A 67 11.34 8.34 2.25
N PRO A 68 12.48 8.17 2.94
CA PRO A 68 13.67 7.50 2.39
C PRO A 68 13.38 6.03 2.06
N GLN A 69 13.95 5.54 0.96
CA GLN A 69 13.77 4.15 0.53
C GLN A 69 14.38 3.16 1.54
N GLU A 70 15.44 3.60 2.24
CA GLU A 70 16.15 2.88 3.29
C GLU A 70 15.25 2.56 4.49
N SER A 71 14.12 3.25 4.64
CA SER A 71 13.14 2.97 5.68
C SER A 71 12.24 1.75 5.36
N SER A 72 12.37 1.14 4.18
CA SER A 72 11.52 0.04 3.73
C SER A 72 11.46 -1.14 4.71
N CYS A 73 12.61 -1.53 5.25
CA CYS A 73 12.70 -2.64 6.20
C CYS A 73 11.94 -2.32 7.49
N HIS A 74 12.07 -1.10 8.03
CA HIS A 74 11.36 -0.66 9.24
C HIS A 74 9.86 -0.53 9.00
N ILE A 75 9.44 -0.08 7.81
CA ILE A 75 8.01 -0.03 7.43
C ILE A 75 7.44 -1.46 7.42
N ALA A 76 8.18 -2.42 6.86
CA ALA A 76 7.77 -3.83 6.90
C ALA A 76 7.66 -4.34 8.34
N ASP A 77 8.59 -3.99 9.22
CA ASP A 77 8.56 -4.42 10.63
C ASP A 77 7.31 -3.88 11.37
N HIS A 78 6.91 -2.62 11.10
CA HIS A 78 5.64 -2.08 11.62
C HIS A 78 4.41 -2.83 11.09
N ILE A 79 4.40 -3.19 9.80
CA ILE A 79 3.32 -4.01 9.21
C ILE A 79 3.26 -5.39 9.86
N GLN A 80 4.42 -6.00 10.15
CA GLN A 80 4.49 -7.30 10.80
C GLN A 80 3.88 -7.28 12.21
N VAL A 81 4.11 -6.22 13.00
CA VAL A 81 3.46 -6.07 14.32
C VAL A 81 1.94 -6.06 14.20
N ILE A 82 1.40 -5.33 13.21
CA ILE A 82 -0.05 -5.30 12.99
C ILE A 82 -0.57 -6.68 12.59
N PHE A 83 0.11 -7.37 11.67
CA PHE A 83 -0.33 -8.69 11.24
C PHE A 83 -0.24 -9.73 12.36
N ALA A 84 0.82 -9.72 13.17
CA ALA A 84 0.96 -10.63 14.30
C ALA A 84 -0.10 -10.36 15.39
N GLY A 85 -0.36 -9.09 15.71
CA GLY A 85 -1.29 -8.70 16.78
C GLY A 85 -2.77 -8.67 16.38
N PHE A 86 -3.11 -8.72 15.09
CA PHE A 86 -4.48 -8.45 14.61
C PHE A 86 -5.53 -9.36 15.26
N ALA A 87 -5.24 -10.66 15.38
CA ALA A 87 -6.16 -11.64 15.94
C ALA A 87 -6.61 -11.29 17.36
N GLU A 88 -5.71 -10.72 18.15
CA GLU A 88 -5.92 -10.39 19.56
C GLU A 88 -6.42 -8.97 19.75
N GLN A 89 -5.86 -8.00 19.01
CA GLN A 89 -6.09 -6.58 19.25
C GLN A 89 -7.31 -6.02 18.51
N SER A 90 -7.75 -6.63 17.40
CA SER A 90 -8.78 -6.07 16.50
C SER A 90 -10.13 -5.78 17.14
N LYS A 91 -10.47 -6.43 18.27
CA LYS A 91 -11.76 -6.28 18.96
C LYS A 91 -11.76 -5.22 20.06
N THR A 92 -10.62 -4.60 20.33
CA THR A 92 -10.46 -3.68 21.46
C THR A 92 -10.94 -2.26 21.16
N SER A 93 -10.96 -1.85 19.88
CA SER A 93 -11.48 -0.56 19.45
C SER A 93 -11.79 -0.56 17.95
N VAL A 94 -12.57 0.42 17.47
CA VAL A 94 -12.82 0.61 16.03
C VAL A 94 -11.53 0.93 15.27
N LEU A 95 -10.59 1.66 15.91
CA LEU A 95 -9.27 1.92 15.35
C LEU A 95 -8.46 0.63 15.14
N HIS A 96 -8.53 -0.30 16.11
CA HIS A 96 -7.86 -1.60 15.97
C HIS A 96 -8.57 -2.52 14.99
N MET A 97 -9.90 -2.41 14.85
CA MET A 97 -10.66 -3.13 13.84
C MET A 97 -10.23 -2.72 12.41
N SER A 98 -9.92 -1.44 12.19
CA SER A 98 -9.44 -0.92 10.90
C SER A 98 -7.94 -1.11 10.66
N SER A 99 -7.19 -1.73 11.58
CA SER A 99 -5.73 -1.87 11.46
C SER A 99 -5.28 -2.63 10.20
N LEU A 100 -5.97 -3.69 9.78
CA LEU A 100 -5.68 -4.35 8.50
C LEU A 100 -5.89 -3.42 7.30
N PHE A 101 -6.93 -2.59 7.32
CA PHE A 101 -7.14 -1.61 6.26
C PHE A 101 -5.91 -0.70 6.14
N HIS A 102 -5.41 -0.16 7.25
CA HIS A 102 -4.22 0.69 7.23
C HIS A 102 -2.96 -0.06 6.78
N ALA A 103 -2.78 -1.31 7.23
CA ALA A 103 -1.63 -2.11 6.83
C ALA A 103 -1.61 -2.42 5.33
N PHE A 104 -2.72 -2.92 4.78
CA PHE A 104 -2.81 -3.21 3.35
C PHE A 104 -2.77 -1.93 2.50
N THR A 105 -3.36 -0.83 2.96
CA THR A 105 -3.27 0.47 2.28
C THR A 105 -1.82 0.95 2.20
N LEU A 106 -1.07 0.82 3.29
CA LEU A 106 0.35 1.20 3.29
C LEU A 106 1.17 0.31 2.37
N CYS A 107 0.91 -1.01 2.29
CA CYS A 107 1.55 -1.88 1.32
C CYS A 107 1.30 -1.43 -0.12
N GLN A 108 0.06 -1.03 -0.46
CA GLN A 108 -0.28 -0.51 -1.79
C GLN A 108 0.48 0.78 -2.09
N LEU A 109 0.40 1.77 -1.19
CA LEU A 109 1.03 3.07 -1.36
C LEU A 109 2.56 2.96 -1.42
N TRP A 110 3.17 2.16 -0.56
CA TRP A 110 4.63 1.96 -0.55
C TRP A 110 5.11 1.31 -1.84
N THR A 111 4.38 0.30 -2.33
CA THR A 111 4.70 -0.35 -3.61
C THR A 111 4.66 0.65 -4.76
N VAL A 112 3.55 1.39 -4.90
CA VAL A 112 3.40 2.39 -5.97
C VAL A 112 4.42 3.51 -5.83
N TYR A 113 4.73 3.95 -4.60
CA TYR A 113 5.74 4.97 -4.32
C TYR A 113 7.13 4.56 -4.81
N LEU A 114 7.61 3.36 -4.44
CA LEU A 114 8.89 2.85 -4.91
C LEU A 114 8.88 2.62 -6.43
N GLU A 115 7.78 2.16 -7.01
CA GLU A 115 7.67 2.02 -8.46
C GLU A 115 7.71 3.35 -9.19
N GLN A 116 7.11 4.43 -8.65
CA GLN A 116 7.24 5.77 -9.23
C GLN A 116 8.69 6.28 -9.17
N ILE A 117 9.42 5.99 -8.08
CA ILE A 117 10.85 6.31 -7.97
C ILE A 117 11.65 5.52 -9.00
N ALA A 118 11.43 4.21 -9.13
CA ALA A 118 12.09 3.37 -10.11
C ALA A 118 11.82 3.86 -11.54
N CYS A 119 10.56 4.17 -11.87
CA CYS A 119 10.15 4.67 -13.18
C CYS A 119 10.75 6.04 -13.54
N SER A 120 11.18 6.83 -12.56
CA SER A 120 11.91 8.09 -12.81
C SER A 120 13.38 7.87 -13.19
N SER A 121 13.90 6.66 -12.96
CA SER A 121 15.24 6.24 -13.37
C SER A 121 15.18 5.49 -14.71
N THR A 122 16.29 5.50 -15.45
CA THR A 122 16.40 4.69 -16.67
C THR A 122 16.20 3.20 -16.33
N PRO A 123 15.36 2.45 -17.07
CA PRO A 123 15.18 1.02 -16.86
C PRO A 123 16.53 0.29 -16.84
N SER A 124 16.68 -0.65 -15.90
CA SER A 124 17.91 -1.44 -15.69
C SER A 124 19.15 -0.67 -15.25
N SER A 125 19.06 0.64 -14.96
CA SER A 125 20.12 1.39 -14.28
C SER A 125 20.35 0.89 -12.85
N GLU A 126 21.52 1.23 -12.27
CA GLU A 126 21.83 0.91 -10.88
C GLU A 126 20.75 1.44 -9.91
N ALA A 127 20.35 2.70 -10.05
CA ALA A 127 19.30 3.30 -9.23
C ALA A 127 17.96 2.55 -9.35
N TYR A 128 17.56 2.19 -10.57
CA TYR A 128 16.36 1.37 -10.82
C TYR A 128 16.46 0.01 -10.09
N ASN A 129 17.59 -0.69 -10.24
CA ASN A 129 17.79 -2.01 -9.65
C ASN A 129 17.83 -1.95 -8.12
N ILE A 130 18.40 -0.90 -7.53
CA ILE A 130 18.40 -0.67 -6.08
C ILE A 130 16.97 -0.50 -5.58
N THR A 131 16.19 0.40 -6.18
CA THR A 131 14.79 0.64 -5.78
C THR A 131 13.94 -0.64 -5.89
N MET A 132 14.08 -1.37 -7.00
CA MET A 132 13.37 -2.63 -7.18
C MET A 132 13.82 -3.71 -6.18
N GLY A 133 15.12 -3.79 -5.87
CA GLY A 133 15.66 -4.68 -4.85
C GLY A 133 15.05 -4.41 -3.46
N ILE A 134 14.99 -3.14 -3.06
CA ILE A 134 14.35 -2.71 -1.80
C ILE A 134 12.86 -3.10 -1.77
N LEU A 135 12.15 -2.95 -2.90
CA LEU A 135 10.75 -3.33 -3.02
C LEU A 135 10.55 -4.86 -2.93
N PHE A 136 11.43 -5.66 -3.54
CA PHE A 136 11.38 -7.11 -3.39
C PHE A 136 11.67 -7.57 -1.97
N GLU A 137 12.65 -6.96 -1.29
CA GLU A 137 12.96 -7.26 0.10
C GLU A 137 11.76 -6.97 1.00
N PHE A 138 11.09 -5.83 0.80
CA PHE A 138 9.84 -5.50 1.50
C PHE A 138 8.80 -6.62 1.37
N TRP A 139 8.50 -7.06 0.14
CA TRP A 139 7.52 -8.12 -0.10
C TRP A 139 7.97 -9.49 0.40
N SER A 140 9.27 -9.76 0.48
CA SER A 140 9.81 -10.99 1.08
C SER A 140 9.51 -11.08 2.58
N LYS A 141 9.46 -9.94 3.28
CA LYS A 141 9.07 -9.86 4.70
C LYS A 141 7.56 -9.86 4.91
N VAL A 142 6.82 -9.15 4.07
CA VAL A 142 5.37 -8.93 4.23
C VAL A 142 4.55 -10.15 3.78
N THR A 143 4.96 -10.81 2.69
CA THR A 143 4.22 -11.95 2.12
C THR A 143 4.00 -13.08 3.14
N PRO A 144 5.03 -13.61 3.82
CA PRO A 144 4.85 -14.70 4.79
C PRO A 144 3.81 -14.38 5.87
N CYS A 145 3.77 -13.13 6.36
CA CYS A 145 2.83 -12.69 7.38
C CYS A 145 1.39 -12.65 6.87
N ILE A 146 1.16 -12.20 5.63
CA ILE A 146 -0.17 -12.27 5.00
C ILE A 146 -0.61 -13.73 4.87
N LEU A 147 0.27 -14.61 4.38
CA LEU A 147 -0.08 -16.02 4.19
C LEU A 147 -0.39 -16.72 5.52
N GLN A 148 0.35 -16.38 6.58
CA GLN A 148 0.07 -16.85 7.94
C GLN A 148 -1.32 -16.37 8.41
N LEU A 149 -1.65 -15.09 8.23
CA LEU A 149 -2.98 -14.55 8.56
C LEU A 149 -4.12 -15.26 7.84
N VAL A 150 -3.97 -15.52 6.53
CA VAL A 150 -4.99 -16.23 5.73
C VAL A 150 -5.19 -17.66 6.22
N SER A 151 -4.14 -18.31 6.73
CA SER A 151 -4.25 -19.68 7.29
C SER A 151 -5.08 -19.75 8.58
N HIS A 152 -5.32 -18.61 9.25
CA HIS A 152 -6.21 -18.55 10.41
C HIS A 152 -7.68 -18.49 9.99
N SER A 153 -8.37 -19.64 10.04
CA SER A 153 -9.75 -19.81 9.56
C SER A 153 -10.75 -18.74 10.02
N LYS A 154 -10.66 -18.27 11.28
CA LYS A 154 -11.56 -17.25 11.85
C LYS A 154 -11.36 -15.83 11.30
N LEU A 155 -10.21 -15.57 10.68
CA LEU A 155 -9.84 -14.26 10.13
C LEU A 155 -9.78 -14.27 8.60
N SER A 156 -9.87 -15.47 8.01
CA SER A 156 -9.67 -15.70 6.58
C SER A 156 -10.52 -14.80 5.68
N GLU A 157 -11.81 -14.59 6.00
CA GLU A 157 -12.70 -13.75 5.17
C GLU A 157 -12.28 -12.27 5.17
N SER A 158 -12.03 -11.67 6.34
CA SER A 158 -11.64 -10.26 6.42
C SER A 158 -10.24 -10.04 5.83
N VAL A 159 -9.30 -10.94 6.08
CA VAL A 159 -7.95 -10.90 5.50
C VAL A 159 -8.01 -11.05 3.98
N ASN A 160 -8.81 -11.99 3.46
CA ASN A 160 -8.96 -12.21 2.02
C ASN A 160 -9.58 -11.00 1.31
N LEU A 161 -10.53 -10.31 1.94
CA LEU A 161 -11.11 -9.06 1.40
C LEU A 161 -10.05 -7.97 1.24
N HIS A 162 -9.21 -7.77 2.26
CA HIS A 162 -8.13 -6.80 2.19
C HIS A 162 -7.04 -7.22 1.20
N PHE A 163 -6.71 -8.50 1.17
CA PHE A 163 -5.70 -9.03 0.25
C PHE A 163 -6.14 -8.92 -1.21
N LEU A 164 -7.40 -9.23 -1.51
CA LEU A 164 -7.97 -9.05 -2.84
C LEU A 164 -8.01 -7.56 -3.24
N SER A 165 -8.34 -6.67 -2.30
CA SER A 165 -8.30 -5.23 -2.54
C SER A 165 -6.89 -4.74 -2.85
N LEU A 166 -5.86 -5.33 -2.22
CA LEU A 166 -4.45 -5.10 -2.57
C LEU A 166 -4.15 -5.57 -4.01
N LEU A 167 -4.57 -6.77 -4.41
CA LEU A 167 -4.37 -7.25 -5.78
C LEU A 167 -5.02 -6.34 -6.83
N GLU A 168 -6.24 -5.91 -6.57
CA GLU A 168 -6.97 -4.99 -7.43
C GLU A 168 -6.27 -3.64 -7.54
N ALA A 169 -5.81 -3.09 -6.41
CA ALA A 169 -5.05 -1.84 -6.40
C ALA A 169 -3.75 -1.96 -7.21
N LEU A 170 -2.97 -3.02 -7.00
CA LEU A 170 -1.74 -3.27 -7.76
C LEU A 170 -2.01 -3.48 -9.25
N LYS A 171 -3.14 -4.10 -9.61
CA LYS A 171 -3.55 -4.25 -11.00
C LYS A 171 -3.95 -2.91 -11.61
N GLU A 172 -4.77 -2.14 -10.90
CA GLU A 172 -5.26 -0.82 -11.35
C GLU A 172 -4.09 0.15 -11.58
N THR A 173 -3.07 0.11 -10.73
CA THR A 173 -1.85 0.92 -10.85
C THR A 173 -0.81 0.33 -11.79
N ARG A 174 -1.08 -0.85 -12.38
CA ARG A 174 -0.16 -1.59 -13.27
C ARG A 174 1.20 -1.87 -12.63
N SER A 175 1.16 -2.24 -11.36
CA SER A 175 2.34 -2.61 -10.61
C SER A 175 3.08 -3.75 -11.31
N THR A 176 4.36 -3.52 -11.57
CA THR A 176 5.28 -4.46 -12.21
C THR A 176 5.55 -5.65 -11.32
N ILE A 177 5.45 -5.48 -10.00
CA ILE A 177 5.69 -6.55 -9.04
C ILE A 177 4.53 -7.54 -8.95
N LEU A 178 3.31 -7.12 -9.31
CA LEU A 178 2.13 -7.98 -9.25
C LEU A 178 2.33 -9.28 -10.04
N ALA A 179 2.91 -9.19 -11.25
CA ALA A 179 3.17 -10.37 -12.09
C ALA A 179 4.15 -11.37 -11.43
N LYS A 180 5.02 -10.89 -10.55
CA LYS A 180 5.99 -11.73 -9.82
C LYS A 180 5.38 -12.36 -8.56
N LEU A 181 4.50 -11.64 -7.87
CA LEU A 181 3.89 -12.08 -6.62
C LEU A 181 2.62 -12.92 -6.82
N LEU A 182 1.86 -12.65 -7.89
CA LEU A 182 0.58 -13.31 -8.16
C LEU A 182 0.67 -14.85 -8.24
N PRO A 183 1.71 -15.47 -8.84
CA PRO A 183 1.87 -16.93 -8.82
C PRO A 183 2.03 -17.50 -7.41
N LEU A 184 2.66 -16.76 -6.48
CA LEU A 184 2.85 -17.19 -5.09
C LEU A 184 1.55 -17.08 -4.29
N TRP A 185 0.74 -16.06 -4.57
CA TRP A 185 -0.46 -15.75 -3.81
C TRP A 185 -1.71 -16.50 -4.30
N THR A 186 -1.75 -16.83 -5.59
CA THR A 186 -2.87 -17.52 -6.25
C THR A 186 -3.27 -18.84 -5.56
N PRO A 187 -2.33 -19.76 -5.26
CA PRO A 187 -2.68 -21.02 -4.61
C PRO A 187 -3.36 -20.79 -3.26
N VAL A 188 -2.85 -19.86 -2.45
CA VAL A 188 -3.36 -19.60 -1.10
C VAL A 188 -4.76 -19.00 -1.14
N LEU A 189 -5.01 -18.04 -2.05
CA LEU A 189 -6.34 -17.48 -2.23
C LEU A 189 -7.34 -18.52 -2.75
N SER A 190 -6.88 -19.49 -3.54
CA SER A 190 -7.74 -20.53 -4.12
C SER A 190 -7.97 -21.72 -3.18
N SER A 191 -7.04 -21.99 -2.25
CA SER A 191 -7.08 -23.17 -1.37
C SER A 191 -7.70 -22.90 0.01
N ASN A 192 -7.57 -21.69 0.56
CA ASN A 192 -7.87 -21.43 1.97
C ASN A 192 -9.31 -20.99 2.29
N THR A 193 -10.24 -20.94 1.34
CA THR A 193 -11.59 -20.48 1.67
C THR A 193 -12.65 -21.03 0.72
N GLN A 194 -13.82 -21.33 1.29
CA GLN A 194 -15.09 -21.09 0.61
C GLN A 194 -15.20 -19.60 0.31
N LEU A 195 -14.40 -19.11 -0.65
CA LEU A 195 -14.54 -17.75 -1.14
C LEU A 195 -15.98 -17.65 -1.65
N SER A 196 -16.73 -16.67 -1.16
CA SER A 196 -18.02 -16.33 -1.76
C SER A 196 -17.84 -16.18 -3.28
N GLY A 197 -18.82 -16.61 -4.08
CA GLY A 197 -18.72 -16.57 -5.55
C GLY A 197 -18.25 -15.21 -6.09
N THR A 198 -18.62 -14.13 -5.39
CA THR A 198 -18.16 -12.75 -5.66
C THR A 198 -16.64 -12.58 -5.56
N LEU A 199 -15.99 -13.19 -4.57
CA LEU A 199 -14.53 -13.11 -4.40
C LEU A 199 -13.79 -13.91 -5.47
N HIS A 200 -14.33 -15.06 -5.88
CA HIS A 200 -13.77 -15.83 -6.99
C HIS A 200 -13.80 -15.05 -8.31
N VAL A 201 -14.91 -14.37 -8.62
CA VAL A 201 -15.02 -13.54 -9.84
C VAL A 201 -14.01 -12.39 -9.83
N ARG A 202 -13.88 -11.71 -8.69
CA ARG A 202 -12.89 -10.61 -8.55
C ARG A 202 -11.45 -11.10 -8.72
N LEU A 203 -11.10 -12.26 -8.13
CA LEU A 203 -9.78 -12.87 -8.29
C LEU A 203 -9.52 -13.25 -9.75
N GLN A 204 -10.52 -13.79 -10.44
CA GLN A 204 -10.42 -14.15 -11.85
C GLN A 204 -10.19 -12.90 -12.71
N ASN A 205 -10.92 -11.81 -12.44
CA ASN A 205 -10.67 -10.52 -13.10
C ASN A 205 -9.23 -10.03 -12.87
N CYS A 206 -8.62 -10.25 -11.71
CA CYS A 206 -7.22 -9.90 -11.49
C CYS A 206 -6.24 -10.68 -12.39
N ARG A 207 -6.60 -11.90 -12.80
CA ARG A 207 -5.78 -12.77 -13.66
C ARG A 207 -5.90 -12.42 -15.15
N ASP A 208 -7.07 -11.96 -15.60
CA ASP A 208 -7.41 -11.83 -17.03
C ASP A 208 -7.09 -10.45 -17.66
N ALA A 209 -6.11 -9.71 -17.15
CA ALA A 209 -5.95 -8.28 -17.45
C ALA A 209 -5.52 -7.93 -18.90
N VAL A 210 -6.24 -7.00 -19.54
CA VAL A 210 -5.85 -6.28 -20.78
C VAL A 210 -5.22 -4.91 -20.42
N PRO A 211 -4.16 -4.45 -21.10
CA PRO A 211 -3.57 -3.13 -20.83
C PRO A 211 -4.53 -1.98 -21.15
N SER A 212 -4.47 -0.91 -20.37
CA SER A 212 -5.24 0.34 -20.54
C SER A 212 -4.28 1.54 -20.37
N GLU A 213 -4.74 2.77 -20.61
CA GLU A 213 -3.93 4.00 -20.52
C GLU A 213 -3.35 4.25 -19.10
N ALA A 214 -2.06 4.56 -19.01
CA ALA A 214 -1.24 4.55 -17.78
C ALA A 214 -1.50 5.70 -16.80
N SER A 215 -1.51 6.94 -17.29
CA SER A 215 -1.45 8.15 -16.45
C SER A 215 -2.78 8.48 -15.75
N GLU A 216 -3.92 8.17 -16.38
CA GLU A 216 -5.24 8.38 -15.75
C GLU A 216 -5.55 7.41 -14.63
N ALA A 217 -5.04 6.17 -14.74
CA ALA A 217 -5.32 5.12 -13.78
C ALA A 217 -4.76 5.46 -12.39
N LEU A 218 -3.52 5.98 -12.31
CA LEU A 218 -2.90 6.34 -11.05
C LEU A 218 -3.70 7.43 -10.32
N LEU A 219 -4.05 8.53 -10.99
CA LEU A 219 -4.77 9.63 -10.32
C LEU A 219 -6.18 9.22 -9.87
N LYS A 220 -6.89 8.42 -10.68
CA LYS A 220 -8.21 7.88 -10.32
C LYS A 220 -8.12 6.96 -9.10
N TRP A 221 -7.15 6.05 -9.09
CA TRP A 221 -6.88 5.18 -7.95
C TRP A 221 -6.55 5.98 -6.69
N LEU A 222 -5.66 6.97 -6.81
CA LEU A 222 -5.26 7.87 -5.72
C LEU A 222 -6.47 8.60 -5.13
N GLN A 223 -7.36 9.14 -5.96
CA GLN A 223 -8.59 9.82 -5.50
C GLN A 223 -9.55 8.87 -4.77
N HIS A 224 -9.75 7.67 -5.31
CA HIS A 224 -10.62 6.66 -4.68
C HIS A 224 -10.05 6.18 -3.34
N LEU A 225 -8.74 5.95 -3.28
CA LEU A 225 -8.05 5.56 -2.06
C LEU A 225 -8.12 6.67 -1.02
N GLN A 226 -7.87 7.93 -1.41
CA GLN A 226 -7.97 9.09 -0.53
C GLN A 226 -9.37 9.19 0.10
N PHE A 227 -10.43 9.02 -0.71
CA PHE A 227 -11.80 9.01 -0.21
C PHE A 227 -12.02 7.89 0.82
N LYS A 228 -11.62 6.65 0.50
CA LYS A 228 -11.73 5.50 1.43
C LYS A 228 -10.97 5.74 2.74
N MET A 229 -9.74 6.24 2.66
CA MET A 229 -8.95 6.60 3.83
C MET A 229 -9.70 7.63 4.69
N GLY A 230 -10.24 8.69 4.07
CA GLY A 230 -11.03 9.70 4.77
C GLY A 230 -12.27 9.13 5.50
N GLN A 231 -12.97 8.19 4.88
CA GLN A 231 -14.14 7.53 5.50
C GLN A 231 -13.75 6.69 6.72
N ILE A 232 -12.69 5.89 6.62
CA ILE A 232 -12.21 5.05 7.73
C ILE A 232 -11.70 5.90 8.90
N GLU A 233 -11.02 7.01 8.58
CA GLU A 233 -10.55 7.98 9.58
C GLU A 233 -11.71 8.66 10.33
N LEU A 234 -12.76 9.05 9.59
CA LEU A 234 -13.96 9.63 10.18
C LEU A 234 -14.67 8.62 11.08
N GLN A 235 -14.87 7.39 10.61
CA GLN A 235 -15.51 6.32 11.38
C GLN A 235 -14.74 6.05 12.68
N SER A 236 -13.41 5.92 12.59
CA SER A 236 -12.55 5.70 13.77
C SER A 236 -12.65 6.86 14.76
N SER A 237 -12.68 8.10 14.27
CA SER A 237 -12.76 9.31 15.11
C SER A 237 -14.12 9.44 15.81
N THR A 238 -15.22 9.19 15.10
CA THR A 238 -16.58 9.21 15.70
C THR A 238 -16.74 8.16 16.78
N ALA A 239 -16.17 6.96 16.59
CA ALA A 239 -16.23 5.89 17.58
C ALA A 239 -15.45 6.23 18.86
N THR A 240 -14.27 6.87 18.75
CA THR A 240 -13.44 7.23 19.91
C THR A 240 -14.16 8.20 20.87
N GLN A 241 -15.02 9.09 20.34
CA GLN A 241 -15.81 10.00 21.17
C GLN A 241 -16.81 9.27 22.08
N PHE A 242 -17.31 8.10 21.68
CA PHE A 242 -18.25 7.31 22.50
C PHE A 242 -17.57 6.52 23.63
N TYR A 243 -16.27 6.24 23.53
CA TYR A 243 -15.51 5.53 24.57
C TYR A 243 -14.80 6.47 25.57
N SER A 244 -15.01 7.78 25.42
CA SER A 244 -14.39 8.83 26.27
C SER A 244 -15.39 9.45 27.28
N LEU A 245 -16.55 8.81 27.47
CA LEU A 245 -17.60 9.17 28.44
C LEU A 245 -17.77 8.03 29.45
#